data_AF-A0A4P9WLQ0-F1
#
_entry.id   AF-A0A4P9WLQ0-F1
#
_cell.length_a   1.000
_cell.length_b   1.000
_cell.length_c   1.000
_cell.angle_alpha   90.00
_cell.angle_beta   90.00
_cell.angle_gamma   90.00
#
_symmetry.space_group_name_H-M   'P 1'
#
loop_
_entity.id
_entity.type
_entity.pdbx_description
1 polymer ?
#
loop_
_entity_poly.entity_id
_entity_poly.type
_entity_poly.pdbx_seq_one_letter_code
_entity_poly.pdbx_strand_id
1 'polypeptide(L)'
;VEPSNVLGAFGLSLLTKEKDLERIFGEHGKLESVTIIYDHGTGKSRGFGFITFADQDNAAAAKKALDGLVLNDRQMRVDYSLTHKPHHPTPGRYMG
;
A
#
# COMPACT_ATOMS: atom_id res chain seq x y z
N VAL A 1 -15.50 -5.28 -4.73
CA VAL A 1 -14.69 -5.48 -3.51
C VAL A 1 -15.33 -4.65 -2.42
N GLU A 2 -15.54 -5.22 -1.24
CA GLU A 2 -16.09 -4.47 -0.10
C GLU A 2 -15.14 -3.35 0.32
N PRO A 3 -15.66 -2.18 0.75
CA PRO A 3 -14.81 -1.11 1.24
C PRO A 3 -14.10 -1.55 2.53
N SER A 4 -12.80 -1.30 2.64
CA SER A 4 -11.97 -1.62 3.80
C SER A 4 -11.12 -0.42 4.19
N ASN A 5 -10.76 -0.32 5.46
CA ASN A 5 -9.78 0.66 5.96
C ASN A 5 -8.35 0.34 5.51
N VAL A 6 -8.10 -0.87 4.99
CA VAL A 6 -6.80 -1.28 4.47
C VAL A 6 -6.83 -1.25 2.94
N LEU A 7 -5.88 -0.53 2.36
CA LEU A 7 -5.62 -0.47 0.92
C LEU A 7 -4.33 -1.23 0.58
N GLY A 8 -4.36 -1.98 -0.51
CA GLY A 8 -3.19 -2.53 -1.17
C GLY A 8 -2.75 -1.62 -2.31
N ALA A 9 -1.48 -1.23 -2.31
CA ALA A 9 -0.84 -0.52 -3.42
C ALA A 9 0.05 -1.50 -4.20
N PHE A 10 -0.24 -1.68 -5.48
CA PHE A 10 0.43 -2.64 -6.36
C PHE A 10 1.09 -1.93 -7.55
N GLY A 11 2.13 -2.52 -8.13
CA GLY A 11 2.83 -1.96 -9.28
C GLY A 11 3.80 -0.83 -8.94
N LEU A 12 4.11 -0.64 -7.65
CA LEU A 12 5.03 0.38 -7.16
C LEU A 12 6.42 0.23 -7.78
N SER A 13 7.13 1.35 -7.91
CA SER A 13 8.54 1.35 -8.29
C SER A 13 9.42 0.76 -7.19
N LEU A 14 10.52 0.14 -7.59
CA LEU A 14 11.52 -0.38 -6.67
C LEU A 14 12.18 0.73 -5.83
N LEU A 15 12.07 1.96 -6.29
CA LEU A 15 12.57 3.16 -5.61
C LEU A 15 11.57 3.74 -4.60
N THR A 16 10.29 3.37 -4.71
CA THR A 16 9.23 3.86 -3.82
C THR A 16 9.41 3.30 -2.41
N LYS A 17 9.42 4.19 -1.42
CA LYS A 17 9.56 3.84 0.01
C LYS A 17 8.28 4.14 0.79
N GLU A 18 8.18 3.63 2.02
CA GLU A 18 7.03 3.90 2.88
C GLU A 18 6.76 5.40 3.02
N LYS A 19 7.80 6.23 3.17
CA LYS A 19 7.67 7.69 3.28
C LYS A 19 6.98 8.35 2.09
N ASP A 20 7.16 7.81 0.88
CA ASP A 20 6.51 8.35 -0.31
C ASP A 20 5.02 8.06 -0.26
N LEU A 21 4.65 6.83 0.14
CA LEU A 21 3.26 6.43 0.33
C LEU A 21 2.64 7.20 1.50
N GLU A 22 3.32 7.34 2.63
CA GLU A 22 2.83 8.12 3.77
C GLU A 22 2.51 9.56 3.39
N ARG A 23 3.37 10.20 2.57
CA ARG A 23 3.14 11.56 2.10
C ARG A 23 1.91 11.63 1.19
N ILE A 24 1.82 10.77 0.19
CA ILE A 24 0.76 10.80 -0.82
C ILE A 24 -0.59 10.40 -0.20
N PHE A 25 -0.63 9.30 0.55
CA PHE A 25 -1.86 8.82 1.19
C PHE A 25 -2.26 9.67 2.40
N GLY A 26 -1.29 10.31 3.08
CA GLY A 26 -1.54 11.18 4.22
C GLY A 26 -2.26 12.48 3.86
N GLU A 27 -2.18 12.92 2.60
CA GLU A 27 -2.97 14.07 2.11
C GLU A 27 -4.49 13.79 2.09
N HIS A 28 -4.88 12.51 2.03
CA HIS A 28 -6.28 12.10 1.98
C HIS A 28 -6.88 11.78 3.35
N GLY A 29 -6.05 11.61 4.38
CA GLY A 29 -6.53 11.33 5.74
C GLY A 29 -5.46 10.76 6.66
N LYS A 30 -5.88 10.43 7.88
CA LYS A 30 -4.97 9.89 8.90
C LYS A 30 -4.62 8.43 8.61
N LEU A 31 -3.32 8.16 8.49
CA LEU A 31 -2.77 6.81 8.33
C LEU A 31 -2.47 6.20 9.70
N GLU A 32 -2.83 4.93 9.89
CA GLU A 32 -2.41 4.13 11.04
C GLU A 32 -1.09 3.42 10.80
N SER A 33 -0.90 2.87 9.59
CA SER A 33 0.30 2.11 9.25
C SER A 33 0.52 2.09 7.75
N VAL A 34 1.79 2.13 7.34
CA VAL A 34 2.24 1.92 5.96
C VAL A 34 3.33 0.87 5.98
N THR A 35 3.23 -0.12 5.09
CA THR A 35 4.19 -1.21 5.02
C THR A 35 4.44 -1.59 3.57
N ILE A 36 5.68 -1.49 3.11
CA ILE A 36 6.10 -2.03 1.82
C ILE A 36 6.64 -3.44 2.02
N ILE A 37 6.32 -4.34 1.10
CA ILE A 37 6.84 -5.70 1.14
C ILE A 37 8.17 -5.74 0.39
N TYR A 38 9.22 -6.09 1.13
CA TYR A 38 10.57 -6.27 0.60
C TYR A 38 10.89 -7.76 0.44
N ASP A 39 11.69 -8.06 -0.57
CA ASP A 39 12.27 -9.38 -0.80
C ASP A 39 13.42 -9.61 0.19
N HIS A 40 13.31 -10.65 1.02
CA HIS A 40 14.28 -10.94 2.09
C HIS A 40 15.65 -11.42 1.56
N GLY A 41 15.73 -11.92 0.33
CA GLY A 41 16.99 -12.37 -0.27
C GLY A 41 17.81 -11.22 -0.85
N THR A 42 17.14 -10.26 -1.48
CA THR A 42 17.79 -9.15 -2.20
C THR A 42 17.66 -7.79 -1.52
N GLY A 43 16.79 -7.66 -0.51
CA GLY A 43 16.46 -6.40 0.14
C GLY A 43 15.68 -5.42 -0.75
N LYS A 44 15.25 -5.85 -1.94
CA LYS A 44 14.54 -4.99 -2.91
C LYS A 44 13.04 -5.00 -2.64
N SER A 45 12.36 -3.88 -2.88
CA SER A 45 10.89 -3.83 -2.84
C SER A 45 10.31 -4.84 -3.84
N ARG A 46 9.23 -5.52 -3.47
CA ARG A 46 8.50 -6.39 -4.39
C ARG A 46 7.51 -5.63 -5.28
N GLY A 47 7.49 -4.30 -5.16
CA GLY A 47 6.60 -3.44 -5.94
C GLY A 47 5.16 -3.44 -5.45
N PHE A 48 4.93 -3.82 -4.18
CA PHE A 48 3.63 -3.71 -3.54
C PHE A 48 3.75 -3.44 -2.04
N GLY A 49 2.71 -2.85 -1.47
CA GLY A 49 2.61 -2.51 -0.06
C GLY A 49 1.16 -2.40 0.41
N PHE A 50 1.00 -2.29 1.72
CA PHE A 50 -0.27 -2.13 2.40
C PHE A 50 -0.30 -0.82 3.18
N ILE A 51 -1.44 -0.14 3.12
CA ILE A 51 -1.70 1.12 3.78
C ILE A 51 -2.97 0.95 4.61
N THR A 52 -2.89 1.17 5.91
CA THR A 52 -4.02 1.15 6.82
C THR A 52 -4.38 2.58 7.19
N PHE A 53 -5.61 2.98 6.91
CA PHE A 53 -6.19 4.24 7.35
C PHE A 53 -6.91 4.09 8.68
N ALA A 54 -6.99 5.20 9.43
CA ALA A 54 -7.80 5.26 10.64
C ALA A 54 -9.30 5.15 10.33
N ASP A 55 -9.73 5.71 9.19
CA ASP A 55 -11.12 5.75 8.77
C ASP A 55 -11.31 5.12 7.38
N GLN A 56 -12.39 4.38 7.21
CA GLN A 56 -12.75 3.73 5.94
C GLN A 56 -13.10 4.74 4.85
N ASP A 57 -13.71 5.88 5.21
CA ASP A 57 -14.05 6.95 4.27
C ASP A 57 -12.79 7.58 3.65
N ASN A 58 -11.75 7.79 4.47
CA ASN A 58 -10.45 8.29 4.01
C ASN A 58 -9.80 7.29 3.06
N ALA A 59 -9.87 5.99 3.36
CA ALA A 59 -9.37 4.94 2.47
C ALA A 59 -10.12 4.93 1.12
N ALA A 60 -11.44 5.09 1.12
CA ALA A 60 -12.23 5.13 -0.09
C ALA A 60 -11.88 6.34 -0.98
N ALA A 61 -11.71 7.52 -0.37
CA ALA A 61 -11.28 8.73 -1.05
C ALA A 61 -9.86 8.57 -1.64
N ALA A 62 -8.91 8.08 -0.85
CA ALA A 62 -7.54 7.83 -1.28
C ALA A 62 -7.47 6.82 -2.43
N LYS A 63 -8.21 5.71 -2.35
CA LYS A 63 -8.29 4.73 -3.45
C LYS A 63 -8.73 5.41 -4.74
N LYS A 64 -9.83 6.18 -4.71
CA LYS A 64 -10.37 6.82 -5.92
C LYS A 64 -9.43 7.88 -6.51
N ALA A 65 -8.68 8.58 -5.67
CA ALA A 65 -7.76 9.63 -6.11
C ALA A 65 -6.41 9.09 -6.60
N LEU A 66 -5.90 8.02 -5.98
CA LEU A 66 -4.54 7.52 -6.20
C LEU A 66 -4.47 6.29 -7.11
N ASP A 67 -5.58 5.61 -7.35
CA ASP A 67 -5.62 4.49 -8.30
C ASP A 67 -5.32 4.98 -9.72
N GLY A 68 -4.26 4.44 -10.32
CA GLY A 68 -3.75 4.85 -11.63
C GLY A 68 -2.78 6.03 -11.60
N LEU A 69 -2.35 6.50 -10.42
CA LEU A 69 -1.33 7.54 -10.33
C LEU A 69 0.03 7.01 -10.81
N VAL A 70 0.78 7.82 -11.55
CA VAL A 70 2.14 7.45 -11.99
C VAL A 70 3.15 7.96 -10.96
N LEU A 71 3.86 7.03 -10.32
CA LEU A 71 4.91 7.29 -9.35
C LEU A 71 6.22 6.66 -9.82
N ASN A 72 7.27 7.46 -10.00
CA ASN A 72 8.59 7.01 -10.47
C ASN A 72 8.50 6.19 -11.78
N ASP A 73 7.81 6.74 -12.79
CA ASP A 73 7.56 6.13 -14.11
C ASP A 73 6.78 4.80 -14.09
N ARG A 74 6.11 4.49 -12.97
CA ARG A 74 5.22 3.33 -12.87
C ARG A 74 3.84 3.72 -12.38
N GLN A 75 2.83 3.21 -13.07
CA GLN A 75 1.45 3.38 -12.66
C GLN A 75 1.17 2.48 -11.45
N MET A 76 0.81 3.08 -10.32
CA MET A 76 0.37 2.35 -9.13
C MET A 76 -1.11 2.03 -9.23
N ARG A 77 -1.47 0.82 -8.80
CA ARG A 77 -2.85 0.36 -8.67
C ARG A 77 -3.23 0.33 -7.19
N VAL A 78 -4.37 0.88 -6.84
CA VAL A 78 -4.86 0.90 -5.46
C VAL A 78 -6.18 0.14 -5.37
N ASP A 79 -6.19 -0.91 -4.56
CA ASP A 79 -7.38 -1.72 -4.31
C ASP A 79 -7.62 -1.96 -2.82
N TYR A 80 -8.88 -2.23 -2.46
CA TYR A 80 -9.20 -2.61 -1.09
C TYR A 80 -8.54 -3.95 -0.76
N SER A 81 -7.91 -4.04 0.40
CA SER A 81 -7.40 -5.31 0.89
C SER A 81 -8.56 -6.23 1.27
N LEU A 82 -8.40 -7.52 0.99
CA LEU A 82 -9.32 -8.56 1.47
C LEU A 82 -9.26 -8.72 3.00
N THR A 83 -8.19 -8.24 3.64
CA THR A 83 -8.03 -8.27 5.09
C THR A 83 -8.36 -6.91 5.70
N HIS A 84 -9.27 -6.88 6.67
CA HIS A 84 -9.57 -5.71 7.49
C HIS A 84 -8.57 -5.48 8.64
N LYS A 85 -7.58 -6.37 8.79
CA LYS A 85 -6.53 -6.26 9.82
C LYS A 85 -5.22 -5.83 9.18
N PRO A 86 -4.38 -5.05 9.89
CA PRO A 86 -3.00 -4.84 9.48
C PRO A 86 -2.35 -6.19 9.23
N HIS A 87 -1.75 -6.37 8.07
CA HIS A 87 -1.01 -7.59 7.78
C HIS A 87 0.12 -7.69 8.80
N HIS A 88 0.06 -8.70 9.67
CA HIS A 88 1.26 -9.10 10.40
C HIS A 88 2.30 -9.48 9.32
N PRO A 89 3.56 -8.99 9.41
CA PRO A 89 4.58 -9.38 8.45
C PRO A 89 4.61 -10.89 8.40
N THR A 90 4.22 -11.47 7.26
CA THR A 90 4.01 -12.91 7.15
C THR A 90 5.29 -13.61 7.60
N PRO A 91 5.28 -14.41 8.69
CA PRO A 91 6.44 -15.17 9.12
C PRO A 91 6.53 -16.38 8.19
N GLY A 92 6.92 -16.13 6.95
CA GLY A 92 6.80 -17.09 5.87
C GLY A 92 7.72 -16.68 4.74
N ARG A 93 8.80 -17.44 4.60
CA ARG A 93 9.66 -17.42 3.41
C ARG A 93 8.76 -17.52 2.18
N TYR A 94 8.67 -16.45 1.38
CA TYR A 94 7.91 -16.45 0.15
C TYR A 94 8.56 -17.47 -0.80
N MET A 95 7.99 -18.67 -0.89
CA MET A 95 8.33 -19.66 -1.90
C MET A 95 7.56 -19.24 -3.15
N GLY A 96 8.30 -18.76 -4.16
CA GLY A 96 7.77 -18.40 -5.47
C GLY A 96 7.20 -19.58 -6.23
#